data_AF-A0A4R4Z8P7-F1
#
_entry.id   AF-A0A4R4Z8P7-F1
#
_cell.length_a   1.000
_cell.length_b   1.000
_cell.length_c   1.000
_cell.angle_alpha   90.00
_cell.angle_beta   90.00
_cell.angle_gamma   90.00
#
_symmetry.space_group_name_H-M   'P 1'
#
loop_
_entity.id
_entity.type
_entity.pdbx_description
1 polymer ?
#
loop_
_entity_poly.entity_id
_entity_poly.type
_entity_poly.pdbx_seq_one_letter_code
_entity_poly.pdbx_strand_id
1 'polypeptide(L)'
;MARLTTTVYVVDPDGRQRPFGPGVDLPEWAVTQISNPDVWDGDLPEHLNASDEKDEDQGPDNGQQPEPELQEPPRGGSGSGKEAWAAYAAARGVEVDADASRDDIIDLLAERGLID
;
A
#
# COMPACT_ATOMS: atom_id res chain seq x y z
N MET A 1 -14.51 15.50 12.55
CA MET A 1 -14.83 14.14 12.05
C MET A 1 -15.20 14.31 10.60
N ALA A 2 -14.37 13.79 9.71
CA ALA A 2 -14.53 13.94 8.27
C ALA A 2 -15.82 13.24 7.82
N ARG A 3 -16.70 13.97 7.14
CA ARG A 3 -18.02 13.48 6.67
C ARG A 3 -18.04 13.47 5.16
N LEU A 4 -18.88 12.63 4.56
CA LEU A 4 -19.03 12.58 3.11
C LEU A 4 -20.20 13.44 2.61
N THR A 5 -20.02 14.06 1.44
CA THR A 5 -21.05 14.77 0.68
C THR A 5 -21.84 13.84 -0.26
N THR A 6 -21.22 12.72 -0.66
CA THR A 6 -21.76 11.77 -1.62
C THR A 6 -21.50 10.31 -1.21
N THR A 7 -22.14 9.37 -1.91
CA THR A 7 -21.88 7.95 -1.68
C THR A 7 -20.60 7.51 -2.37
N VAL A 8 -19.68 6.92 -1.61
CA VAL A 8 -18.41 6.37 -2.11
C VAL A 8 -18.33 4.88 -1.82
N TYR A 9 -17.69 4.13 -2.72
CA TYR A 9 -17.45 2.70 -2.55
C TYR A 9 -15.98 2.50 -2.23
N VAL A 10 -15.69 1.95 -1.05
CA VAL A 10 -14.33 1.71 -0.58
C VAL A 10 -14.14 0.22 -0.39
N VAL A 11 -12.94 -0.29 -0.65
CA VAL A 11 -12.62 -1.70 -0.47
C VAL A 11 -12.12 -1.92 0.94
N ASP A 12 -12.75 -2.83 1.67
CA ASP A 12 -12.34 -3.23 3.01
C ASP A 12 -10.97 -3.91 3.01
N PRO A 13 -10.30 -3.98 4.17
CA PRO A 13 -9.13 -4.84 4.35
C PRO A 13 -9.40 -6.30 3.95
N ASP A 14 -10.63 -6.78 4.14
CA ASP A 14 -11.10 -8.10 3.68
C ASP A 14 -11.37 -8.20 2.16
N GLY A 15 -11.05 -7.16 1.38
CA GLY A 15 -11.23 -7.11 -0.07
C GLY A 15 -12.67 -6.89 -0.55
N ARG A 16 -13.60 -6.53 0.35
CA ARG A 16 -15.03 -6.34 0.01
C ARG A 16 -15.35 -4.87 -0.26
N GLN A 17 -16.12 -4.58 -1.30
CA GLN A 17 -16.61 -3.22 -1.53
C GLN A 17 -17.72 -2.87 -0.52
N ARG A 18 -17.50 -1.85 0.30
CA ARG A 18 -18.50 -1.24 1.18
C ARG A 18 -18.90 0.15 0.69
N PRO A 19 -20.20 0.41 0.45
CA PRO A 19 -20.70 1.74 0.20
C PRO A 19 -20.80 2.54 1.51
N PHE A 20 -20.30 3.78 1.49
CA PHE A 20 -20.50 4.75 2.56
C PHE A 20 -21.25 5.95 2.02
N GLY A 21 -22.39 6.24 2.64
CA GLY A 21 -23.24 7.36 2.27
C GLY A 21 -22.88 8.66 2.99
N PRO A 22 -23.53 9.78 2.61
CA PRO A 22 -23.32 11.07 3.25
C PRO A 22 -23.76 11.05 4.72
N GLY A 23 -22.99 11.71 5.58
CA GLY A 23 -23.27 11.80 7.01
C GLY A 23 -23.03 10.52 7.84
N VAL A 24 -22.47 9.47 7.23
CA VAL A 24 -22.05 8.25 7.93
C VAL A 24 -20.64 8.44 8.50
N ASP A 25 -20.43 7.99 9.73
CA ASP A 25 -19.09 7.92 10.32
C ASP A 25 -18.25 6.86 9.61
N LEU A 26 -17.10 7.28 9.09
CA LEU A 26 -16.17 6.42 8.38
C LEU A 26 -15.12 5.85 9.34
N PRO A 27 -14.80 4.55 9.24
CA PRO A 27 -13.63 4.00 9.92
C PRO A 27 -12.33 4.52 9.31
N GLU A 28 -11.26 4.54 10.10
CA GLU A 28 -9.96 5.13 9.68
C GLU A 28 -9.41 4.53 8.39
N TRP A 29 -9.53 3.21 8.19
CA TRP A 29 -9.09 2.55 6.96
C TRP A 29 -9.85 3.04 5.72
N ALA A 30 -11.13 3.43 5.87
CA ALA A 30 -11.94 3.95 4.76
C ALA A 30 -11.55 5.39 4.47
N VAL A 31 -11.31 6.18 5.52
CA VAL A 31 -10.86 7.57 5.42
C VAL A 31 -9.56 7.64 4.61
N THR A 32 -8.57 6.82 4.95
CA THR A 32 -7.27 6.76 4.28
C THR A 32 -7.34 6.35 2.79
N GLN A 33 -8.38 5.62 2.38
CA GLN A 33 -8.55 5.21 0.99
C GLN A 33 -9.25 6.25 0.12
N ILE A 34 -10.02 7.15 0.72
CA ILE A 34 -10.79 8.17 0.00
C ILE A 34 -9.88 9.38 -0.23
N SER A 35 -9.14 9.33 -1.35
CA SER A 35 -8.20 10.38 -1.74
C SER A 35 -8.85 11.59 -2.43
N ASN A 36 -10.14 11.52 -2.78
CA ASN A 36 -10.82 12.59 -3.49
C ASN A 36 -11.30 13.69 -2.51
N PRO A 37 -10.71 14.91 -2.52
CA PRO A 37 -11.07 15.97 -1.58
C PRO A 37 -12.53 16.45 -1.74
N ASP A 38 -13.10 16.41 -2.94
CA ASP A 38 -14.47 16.90 -3.23
C ASP A 38 -15.58 16.05 -2.59
N VAL A 39 -15.27 14.81 -2.19
CA VAL A 39 -16.28 13.96 -1.54
C VAL A 39 -16.43 14.25 -0.05
N TRP A 40 -15.58 15.11 0.51
CA TRP A 40 -15.57 15.45 1.93
C TRP A 40 -16.40 16.71 2.21
N ASP A 41 -17.22 16.65 3.25
CA ASP A 41 -18.08 17.75 3.71
C ASP A 41 -17.30 18.60 4.71
N GLY A 42 -16.67 19.66 4.20
CA GLY A 42 -15.94 20.65 4.99
C GLY A 42 -14.53 20.20 5.38
N ASP A 43 -14.37 19.71 6.61
CA ASP A 43 -13.07 19.46 7.22
C ASP A 43 -12.44 18.18 6.65
N LEU A 44 -11.40 18.36 5.84
CA LEU A 44 -10.64 17.28 5.22
C LEU A 44 -9.92 16.45 6.30
N PRO A 45 -9.85 15.13 6.14
CA PRO A 45 -9.09 14.29 7.06
C PRO A 45 -7.59 14.64 7.05
N GLU A 46 -6.91 14.46 8.18
CA GLU A 46 -5.51 14.89 8.38
C GLU A 46 -4.54 14.37 7.31
N HIS A 47 -4.76 13.15 6.81
CA HIS A 47 -3.93 12.58 5.74
C HIS A 47 -4.04 13.32 4.39
N LEU A 48 -5.10 14.11 4.17
CA LEU A 48 -5.27 14.99 3.01
C LEU A 48 -4.83 16.43 3.30
N ASN A 49 -4.75 16.82 4.58
CA ASN A 49 -4.21 18.12 5.01
C ASN A 49 -2.68 18.15 5.07
N ALA A 50 -2.00 17.02 4.85
CA ALA A 50 -0.55 16.93 4.79
C ALA A 50 0.00 17.57 3.49
N SER A 51 -0.10 18.89 3.42
CA SER A 51 0.68 19.73 2.51
C SER A 51 1.99 20.08 3.21
N ASP A 52 3.08 19.49 2.72
CA ASP A 52 4.46 20.01 2.82
C ASP A 52 4.98 20.32 4.24
N GLU A 53 5.41 19.29 4.98
CA GLU A 53 6.54 19.45 5.90
C GLU A 53 7.61 18.41 5.54
N LYS A 54 8.63 18.89 4.84
CA LYS A 54 9.88 18.20 4.57
C LYS A 54 10.56 17.78 5.88
N ASP A 55 11.03 16.54 5.87
CA ASP A 55 12.43 16.16 6.09
C ASP A 55 13.16 16.90 7.22
N GLU A 56 13.38 16.21 8.34
CA GLU A 56 14.71 15.75 8.79
C GLU A 56 14.63 15.27 10.26
N ASP A 57 15.49 14.29 10.57
CA ASP A 57 16.01 13.92 11.89
C ASP A 57 15.52 12.65 12.61
N GLN A 58 16.15 11.54 12.18
CA GLN A 58 16.88 10.55 12.99
C GLN A 58 16.16 9.63 14.00
N GLY A 59 16.17 8.34 13.67
CA GLY A 59 16.23 7.22 14.63
C GLY A 59 15.87 5.87 13.98
N PRO A 60 16.72 4.83 14.04
CA PRO A 60 16.43 3.53 13.44
C PRO A 60 15.49 2.75 14.37
N ASP A 61 14.23 3.15 14.43
CA ASP A 61 13.26 2.49 15.28
C ASP A 61 12.42 1.54 14.46
N ASN A 62 12.71 0.25 14.64
CA ASN A 62 11.94 -0.95 14.31
C ASN A 62 10.49 -0.68 13.86
N GLY A 63 10.35 -0.22 12.62
CA GLY A 63 9.09 -0.19 11.90
C GLY A 63 8.76 -1.63 11.55
N GLN A 64 8.17 -2.33 12.52
CA GLN A 64 7.34 -3.49 12.29
C GLN A 64 6.22 -3.05 11.33
N GLN A 65 6.55 -2.98 10.04
CA GLN A 65 5.57 -2.92 8.98
C GLN A 65 4.65 -4.12 9.24
N PRO A 66 3.33 -3.94 9.39
CA PRO A 66 2.44 -5.08 9.31
C PRO A 66 2.80 -5.76 7.99
N GLU A 67 3.21 -7.02 8.06
CA GLU A 67 3.48 -7.88 6.90
C GLU A 67 2.40 -7.55 5.87
N PRO A 68 2.73 -6.82 4.77
CA PRO A 68 1.80 -6.79 3.68
C PRO A 68 1.68 -8.25 3.29
N GLU A 69 0.46 -8.76 3.14
CA GLU A 69 0.23 -9.99 2.41
C GLU A 69 0.79 -9.73 1.01
N LEU A 70 2.09 -9.97 0.85
CA LEU A 70 2.86 -9.64 -0.32
C LEU A 70 2.37 -10.60 -1.37
N GLN A 71 1.42 -10.10 -2.15
CA GLN A 71 0.92 -10.75 -3.33
C GLN A 71 2.08 -10.76 -4.32
N GLU A 72 2.25 -11.86 -5.04
CA GLU A 72 3.27 -11.99 -6.08
C GLU A 72 3.22 -10.78 -7.01
N PRO A 73 4.32 -10.03 -7.18
CA PRO A 73 4.34 -8.93 -8.13
C PRO A 73 3.93 -9.46 -9.51
N PRO A 74 3.20 -8.68 -10.32
CA PRO A 74 2.91 -9.12 -11.68
C PRO A 74 4.22 -9.43 -12.41
N ARG A 75 4.25 -10.49 -13.23
CA ARG A 75 5.44 -10.85 -14.03
C ARG A 75 5.70 -9.91 -15.21
N GLY A 76 4.75 -9.04 -15.57
CA GLY A 76 4.93 -8.01 -16.61
C GLY A 76 3.96 -6.85 -16.49
N GLY A 77 4.42 -5.65 -16.87
CA GLY A 77 3.66 -4.39 -16.79
C GLY A 77 4.21 -3.40 -15.77
N SER A 78 3.50 -2.29 -15.57
CA SER A 78 3.84 -1.31 -14.52
C SER A 78 3.70 -1.96 -13.15
N GLY A 79 4.77 -1.93 -12.35
CA GLY A 79 4.84 -2.63 -11.05
C GLY A 79 5.53 -4.00 -11.09
N SER A 80 5.95 -4.46 -12.28
CA SER A 80 6.72 -5.70 -12.48
C SER A 80 8.23 -5.46 -12.53
N GLY A 81 8.70 -4.36 -11.96
CA GLY A 81 10.12 -3.98 -12.01
C GLY A 81 10.98 -4.85 -11.09
N LYS A 82 12.29 -4.84 -11.35
CA LYS A 82 13.29 -5.47 -10.48
C LYS A 82 13.10 -5.09 -9.01
N GLU A 83 12.82 -3.82 -8.73
CA GLU A 83 12.61 -3.32 -7.36
C GLU A 83 11.42 -3.98 -6.66
N ALA A 84 10.31 -4.23 -7.37
CA ALA A 84 9.14 -4.91 -6.80
C ALA A 84 9.46 -6.36 -6.43
N TRP A 85 10.22 -7.06 -7.28
CA TRP A 85 10.66 -8.43 -7.03
C TRP A 85 11.73 -8.52 -5.93
N ALA A 86 12.67 -7.56 -5.88
CA ALA A 86 13.68 -7.48 -4.83
C ALA A 86 13.05 -7.22 -3.45
N ALA A 87 12.07 -6.32 -3.37
CA ALA A 87 11.32 -6.06 -2.13
C ALA A 87 10.56 -7.30 -1.66
N TYR A 88 9.91 -8.00 -2.59
CA TYR A 88 9.20 -9.24 -2.30
C TYR A 88 10.13 -10.36 -1.80
N ALA A 89 11.30 -10.51 -2.41
CA ALA A 89 12.31 -11.47 -1.99
C ALA A 89 12.89 -11.15 -0.62
N ALA A 90 13.25 -9.88 -0.37
CA ALA A 90 13.77 -9.44 0.92
C ALA A 90 12.76 -9.71 2.06
N ALA A 91 11.47 -9.47 1.81
CA ALA A 91 10.42 -9.76 2.77
C ALA A 91 10.22 -11.27 3.05
N ARG A 92 10.57 -12.14 2.08
CA ARG A 92 10.60 -13.60 2.24
C ARG A 92 11.90 -14.11 2.88
N GLY A 93 12.81 -13.20 3.27
CA GLY A 93 14.13 -13.54 3.78
C GLY A 93 15.08 -14.07 2.71
N VAL A 94 14.82 -13.77 1.44
CA VAL A 94 15.69 -14.10 0.31
C VAL A 94 16.53 -12.88 -0.03
N GLU A 95 17.83 -12.98 0.22
CA GLU A 95 18.80 -11.97 -0.20
C GLU A 95 19.00 -12.08 -1.71
N VAL A 96 18.80 -10.96 -2.41
CA VAL A 96 18.94 -10.87 -3.85
C VAL A 96 20.08 -9.94 -4.19
N ASP A 97 20.89 -10.33 -5.16
CA ASP A 97 22.02 -9.52 -5.60
C ASP A 97 21.54 -8.20 -6.23
N ALA A 98 22.22 -7.10 -5.92
CA ALA A 98 21.88 -5.77 -6.44
C ALA A 98 22.11 -5.65 -7.94
N ASP A 99 22.86 -6.55 -8.56
CA ASP A 99 23.04 -6.68 -10.00
C ASP A 99 22.11 -7.75 -10.64
N ALA A 100 21.40 -8.55 -9.83
CA ALA A 100 20.44 -9.54 -10.34
C ALA A 100 19.35 -8.88 -11.19
N SER A 101 19.05 -9.46 -12.34
CA SER A 101 17.93 -9.00 -13.17
C SER A 101 16.62 -9.44 -12.54
N ARG A 102 15.53 -8.76 -12.89
CA ARG A 102 14.18 -9.14 -12.45
C ARG A 102 13.93 -10.65 -12.59
N ASP A 103 14.24 -11.21 -13.75
CA ASP A 103 14.00 -12.63 -14.05
C ASP A 103 14.88 -13.54 -13.18
N ASP A 104 16.12 -13.15 -12.85
CA ASP A 104 16.97 -13.87 -11.89
C ASP A 104 16.34 -13.90 -10.48
N ILE A 105 15.67 -12.82 -10.06
CA ILE A 105 14.95 -12.77 -8.77
C ILE A 105 13.76 -13.73 -8.79
N ILE A 106 13.01 -13.75 -9.90
CA ILE A 106 11.85 -14.62 -10.08
C ILE A 106 12.29 -16.09 -10.06
N ASP A 107 13.33 -16.45 -10.80
CA ASP A 107 13.86 -17.82 -10.82
C ASP A 107 14.33 -18.24 -9.41
N LEU A 108 15.07 -17.38 -8.71
CA LEU A 108 15.52 -17.65 -7.34
C LEU A 108 14.36 -17.89 -6.36
N LEU A 109 13.26 -17.16 -6.52
CA LEU A 109 12.06 -17.32 -5.70
C LEU A 109 11.29 -18.60 -6.08
N ALA A 110 11.22 -18.93 -7.37
CA ALA A 110 10.56 -20.13 -7.87
C ALA A 110 11.32 -21.40 -7.44
N GLU A 111 12.66 -21.39 -7.48
CA GLU A 111 13.51 -22.49 -6.98
C GLU A 111 13.29 -22.76 -5.49
N ARG A 112 12.98 -21.71 -4.72
CA ARG A 112 12.67 -21.80 -3.28
C ARG A 112 11.22 -22.20 -3.00
N GLY A 113 10.38 -22.36 -4.02
CA GLY A 113 8.95 -22.65 -3.88
C GLY A 113 8.16 -21.51 -3.24
N LEU A 114 8.66 -20.28 -3.37
CA LEU A 114 8.04 -19.08 -2.81
C LEU A 114 7.06 -18.43 -3.79
N ILE A 115 7.15 -18.76 -5.08
CA ILE A 115 6.24 -18.33 -6.14
C ILE A 115 6.01 -19.48 -7.12
N ASP A 116 4.91 -19.41 -7.88
CA ASP A 116 4.54 -20.38 -8.93
C ASP A 116 4.74 -19.78 -10.32
#